data_AF-A0A656GGM0-F1
#
_entry.id   AF-A0A656GGM0-F1
#
_cell.length_a   1.000
_cell.length_b   1.000
_cell.length_c   1.000
_cell.angle_alpha   90.00
_cell.angle_beta   90.00
_cell.angle_gamma   90.00
#
_symmetry.space_group_name_H-M   'P 1'
#
loop_
_entity.id
_entity.type
_entity.pdbx_description
1 polymer ?
#
loop_
_entity_poly.entity_id
_entity_poly.type
_entity_poly.pdbx_seq_one_letter_code
_entity_poly.pdbx_strand_id
1 'polypeptide(L)'
;TLQNQLNGATSGFQTIMGSMISNATSAVSSLPGLIIQRANPALYNLLTNGILQGRLDFDRSKGTCRAIADKMLDVAGGQMGWNKIAEGQAMSQAVKNGNTDAVSAVAQVEKQGGNDGITWLGGNKAGGSGQQPIKVVGDVTRAGYNLLNGRGAADTSSISSSACNNGMVCSTWSSPQAATTFANRVLGEQQQRTCEDCTKTTSTAGVGLTPLIQESYDSKLKALQELISGSKALTSENLTAASSDSLPVTRGVVEALRTEHDQDILAKRLASEVALSEVLGKALLLQRTMFTGSKEPNIAANDVALQAVSQQNSSLQQEIDNLKTELDMRRNLASNSPTAILQRAQSRKDSSKGIFQGDPTPDRLEQLQNPAKGN
;
A
#
# COMPACT_ATOMS: atom_id res chain seq x y z
N THR A 1 -13.88 -16.59 48.92
CA THR A 1 -13.32 -16.14 50.21
C THR A 1 -12.23 -15.06 50.08
N LEU A 2 -12.30 -14.18 49.06
CA LEU A 2 -11.45 -12.96 48.94
C LEU A 2 -12.25 -11.64 49.05
N GLN A 3 -13.58 -11.70 49.08
CA GLN A 3 -14.45 -10.53 49.25
C GLN A 3 -14.66 -10.10 50.70
N ASN A 4 -14.43 -11.00 51.68
CA ASN A 4 -14.63 -10.68 53.11
C ASN A 4 -13.38 -10.15 53.82
N GLN A 5 -12.22 -10.11 53.16
CA GLN A 5 -11.00 -9.51 53.75
C GLN A 5 -10.78 -8.03 53.38
N LEU A 6 -11.48 -7.51 52.37
CA LEU A 6 -11.39 -6.09 51.99
C LEU A 6 -12.46 -5.22 52.68
N ASN A 7 -13.52 -5.81 53.23
CA ASN A 7 -14.50 -5.06 54.03
C ASN A 7 -13.99 -4.76 55.45
N GLY A 8 -13.15 -5.64 56.04
CA GLY A 8 -12.56 -5.41 57.37
C GLY A 8 -11.52 -4.28 57.41
N ALA A 9 -10.80 -4.03 56.31
CA ALA A 9 -9.87 -2.91 56.20
C ALA A 9 -10.59 -1.57 55.99
N THR A 10 -11.73 -1.58 55.29
CA THR A 10 -12.52 -0.37 54.99
C THR A 10 -13.32 0.10 56.22
N SER A 11 -13.86 -0.83 57.03
CA SER A 11 -14.57 -0.49 58.28
C SER A 11 -13.63 -0.03 59.41
N GLY A 12 -12.37 -0.50 59.43
CA GLY A 12 -11.35 0.01 60.35
C GLY A 12 -10.96 1.47 60.05
N PHE A 13 -10.88 1.82 58.76
CA PHE A 13 -10.53 3.18 58.33
C PHE A 13 -11.66 4.20 58.56
N GLN A 14 -12.92 3.77 58.40
CA GLN A 14 -14.09 4.62 58.66
C GLN A 14 -14.32 4.84 60.17
N THR A 15 -13.99 3.88 61.02
CA THR A 15 -14.13 4.02 62.48
C THR A 15 -13.05 4.96 63.06
N ILE A 16 -11.83 4.95 62.50
CA ILE A 16 -10.74 5.84 62.93
C ILE A 16 -10.98 7.30 62.45
N MET A 17 -11.57 7.51 61.27
CA MET A 17 -11.96 8.85 60.82
C MET A 17 -13.21 9.40 61.53
N GLY A 18 -14.17 8.54 61.92
CA GLY A 18 -15.41 8.96 62.59
C GLY A 18 -15.21 9.49 64.01
N SER A 19 -14.25 8.95 64.76
CA SER A 19 -13.96 9.39 66.15
C SER A 19 -12.99 10.57 66.26
N MET A 20 -12.40 11.04 65.16
CA MET A 20 -11.47 12.19 65.16
C MET A 20 -12.13 13.52 64.76
N ILE A 21 -13.34 13.51 64.17
CA ILE A 21 -13.98 14.72 63.63
C ILE A 21 -14.83 15.48 64.67
N SER A 22 -15.12 14.91 65.85
CA SER A 22 -16.01 15.54 66.83
C SER A 22 -15.34 16.32 67.98
N ASN A 23 -14.01 16.29 68.18
CA ASN A 23 -13.42 16.85 69.42
C ASN A 23 -12.13 17.69 69.27
N ALA A 24 -11.78 18.25 68.12
CA ALA A 24 -10.60 19.12 68.02
C ALA A 24 -10.74 20.27 67.00
N THR A 25 -11.65 21.22 67.27
CA THR A 25 -11.81 22.46 66.48
C THR A 25 -10.94 23.63 67.00
N SER A 26 -9.81 23.36 67.63
CA SER A 26 -8.92 24.45 68.05
C SER A 26 -7.52 23.94 68.36
N ALA A 27 -6.58 24.32 67.49
CA ALA A 27 -5.12 24.42 67.68
C ALA A 27 -4.25 23.49 66.80
N VAL A 28 -3.41 24.17 66.00
CA VAL A 28 -2.12 23.76 65.41
C VAL A 28 -2.11 23.00 64.07
N SER A 29 -1.84 23.79 63.04
CA SER A 29 -1.57 23.49 61.63
C SER A 29 -0.20 22.84 61.32
N SER A 30 0.29 21.88 62.12
CA SER A 30 1.59 21.23 61.81
C SER A 30 1.81 19.79 62.31
N LEU A 31 0.80 19.09 62.81
CA LEU A 31 0.99 17.76 63.42
C LEU A 31 0.17 16.63 62.79
N PRO A 32 0.52 16.21 61.57
CA PRO A 32 0.47 14.77 61.27
C PRO A 32 1.87 14.12 61.23
N GLY A 33 2.88 14.80 60.68
CA GLY A 33 4.24 14.25 60.54
C GLY A 33 5.01 14.08 61.86
N LEU A 34 4.83 15.02 62.79
CA LEU A 34 5.54 15.02 64.09
C LEU A 34 4.98 13.99 65.10
N ILE A 35 3.71 13.60 64.99
CA ILE A 35 3.11 12.55 65.85
C ILE A 35 3.60 11.16 65.40
N ILE A 36 3.71 10.91 64.09
CA ILE A 36 4.25 9.65 63.56
C ILE A 36 5.77 9.54 63.82
N GLN A 37 6.50 10.67 63.78
CA GLN A 37 7.93 10.68 64.15
C GLN A 37 8.20 10.34 65.62
N ARG A 38 7.33 10.72 66.57
CA ARG A 38 7.48 10.37 67.99
C ARG A 38 6.94 9.00 68.34
N ALA A 39 5.88 8.53 67.68
CA ALA A 39 5.25 7.26 68.00
C ALA A 39 6.03 6.06 67.42
N ASN A 40 6.59 6.19 66.21
CA ASN A 40 7.44 5.16 65.62
C ASN A 40 8.33 5.75 64.50
N PRO A 41 9.53 6.26 64.82
CA PRO A 41 10.43 6.88 63.84
C PRO A 41 10.87 5.90 62.73
N ALA A 42 10.83 4.59 63.01
CA ALA A 42 11.05 3.56 62.00
C ALA A 42 9.91 3.53 60.97
N LEU A 43 8.64 3.63 61.39
CA LEU A 43 7.48 3.64 60.49
C LEU A 43 7.42 4.92 59.64
N TYR A 44 7.77 6.08 60.20
CA TYR A 44 7.88 7.32 59.43
C TYR A 44 8.96 7.22 58.35
N ASN A 45 10.14 6.69 58.70
CA ASN A 45 11.19 6.42 57.72
C ASN A 45 10.76 5.35 56.70
N LEU A 46 10.00 4.32 57.11
CA LEU A 46 9.51 3.28 56.20
C LEU A 46 8.43 3.79 55.25
N LEU A 47 7.56 4.68 55.69
CA LEU A 47 6.55 5.32 54.84
C LEU A 47 7.18 6.38 53.93
N THR A 48 8.05 7.23 54.46
CA THR A 48 8.66 8.31 53.69
C THR A 48 9.70 7.78 52.70
N ASN A 49 10.61 6.91 53.15
CA ASN A 49 11.59 6.28 52.27
C ASN A 49 10.97 5.17 51.43
N GLY A 50 9.97 4.43 51.92
CA GLY A 50 9.30 3.37 51.15
C GLY A 50 8.34 3.89 50.08
N ILE A 51 7.67 5.04 50.27
CA ILE A 51 6.91 5.69 49.20
C ILE A 51 7.86 6.25 48.15
N LEU A 52 8.99 6.85 48.56
CA LEU A 52 9.97 7.38 47.62
C LEU A 52 10.66 6.26 46.83
N GLN A 53 11.06 5.18 47.52
CA GLN A 53 11.67 4.00 46.92
C GLN A 53 10.67 3.24 46.05
N GLY A 54 9.40 3.15 46.47
CA GLY A 54 8.32 2.57 45.65
C GLY A 54 8.03 3.39 44.38
N ARG A 55 8.08 4.72 44.44
CA ARG A 55 7.96 5.58 43.25
C ARG A 55 9.16 5.41 42.32
N LEU A 56 10.39 5.44 42.86
CA LEU A 56 11.61 5.23 42.08
C LEU A 56 11.65 3.84 41.44
N ASP A 57 11.27 2.79 42.17
CA ASP A 57 11.22 1.42 41.66
C ASP A 57 10.12 1.24 40.62
N PHE A 58 8.96 1.89 40.81
CA PHE A 58 7.90 1.93 39.81
C PHE A 58 8.34 2.67 38.54
N ASP A 59 8.96 3.84 38.66
CA ASP A 59 9.46 4.64 37.54
C ASP A 59 10.58 3.90 36.80
N ARG A 60 11.49 3.24 37.54
CA ARG A 60 12.53 2.37 36.98
C ARG A 60 11.94 1.17 36.27
N SER A 61 10.91 0.54 36.84
CA SER A 61 10.20 -0.58 36.21
C SER A 61 9.49 -0.13 34.94
N LYS A 62 8.82 1.03 34.96
CA LYS A 62 8.16 1.65 33.80
C LYS A 62 9.18 1.96 32.70
N GLY A 63 10.34 2.50 33.05
CA GLY A 63 11.47 2.73 32.14
C GLY A 63 12.02 1.45 31.54
N THR A 64 12.15 0.38 32.34
CA THR A 64 12.60 -0.94 31.87
C THR A 64 11.58 -1.58 30.93
N CYS A 65 10.28 -1.52 31.25
CA CYS A 65 9.22 -1.99 30.36
C CYS A 65 9.19 -1.22 29.04
N ARG A 66 9.42 0.11 29.08
CA ARG A 66 9.55 0.93 27.87
C ARG A 66 10.76 0.51 27.04
N ALA A 67 11.93 0.34 27.66
CA ALA A 67 13.14 -0.09 26.95
C ALA A 67 12.99 -1.50 26.35
N ILE A 68 12.27 -2.41 27.01
CA ILE A 68 11.93 -3.73 26.47
C ILE A 68 10.95 -3.60 25.30
N ALA A 69 9.93 -2.74 25.41
CA ALA A 69 9.00 -2.46 24.33
C ALA A 69 9.71 -1.84 23.11
N ASP A 70 10.64 -0.91 23.33
CA ASP A 70 11.48 -0.28 22.30
C ASP A 70 12.38 -1.31 21.60
N LYS A 71 12.94 -2.28 22.34
CA LYS A 71 13.67 -3.41 21.71
C LYS A 71 12.77 -4.40 20.96
N MET A 72 11.53 -4.59 21.41
CA MET A 72 10.55 -5.40 20.66
C MET A 72 10.08 -4.70 19.38
N LEU A 73 10.13 -3.37 19.33
CA LEU A 73 9.77 -2.54 18.18
C LEU A 73 10.75 -2.66 17.01
N ASP A 74 12.06 -2.71 17.28
CA ASP A 74 13.10 -2.91 16.25
C ASP A 74 12.93 -4.25 15.50
N VAL A 75 12.23 -5.21 16.11
CA VAL A 75 12.01 -6.55 15.56
C VAL A 75 10.63 -6.68 14.87
N ALA A 76 9.70 -5.76 15.14
CA ALA A 76 8.32 -5.82 14.66
C ALA A 76 7.76 -4.42 14.36
N GLY A 77 8.14 -3.85 13.20
CA GLY A 77 7.70 -2.54 12.69
C GLY A 77 6.20 -2.43 12.34
N GLY A 78 5.34 -2.63 13.33
CA GLY A 78 3.88 -2.62 13.19
C GLY A 78 3.19 -1.45 13.90
N GLN A 79 1.93 -1.66 14.29
CA GLN A 79 1.04 -0.66 14.91
C GLN A 79 1.65 0.09 16.10
N MET A 80 2.47 -0.58 16.91
CA MET A 80 3.10 0.03 18.08
C MET A 80 4.12 1.11 17.70
N GLY A 81 4.79 0.98 16.54
CA GLY A 81 5.70 2.00 16.02
C GLY A 81 4.98 3.30 15.67
N TRP A 82 3.80 3.22 15.05
CA TRP A 82 2.97 4.39 14.75
C TRP A 82 2.53 5.15 16.01
N ASN A 83 2.12 4.43 17.06
CA ASN A 83 1.75 5.03 18.33
C ASN A 83 2.95 5.75 18.98
N LYS A 84 4.16 5.15 18.93
CA LYS A 84 5.38 5.77 19.48
C LYS A 84 5.78 7.04 18.77
N ILE A 85 5.62 7.10 17.45
CA ILE A 85 5.89 8.33 16.69
C ILE A 85 4.90 9.42 17.11
N ALA A 86 3.62 9.09 17.28
CA ALA A 86 2.63 10.05 17.79
C ALA A 86 2.93 10.52 19.22
N GLU A 87 3.28 9.61 20.13
CA GLU A 87 3.71 9.93 21.49
C GLU A 87 4.96 10.84 21.49
N GLY A 88 5.97 10.53 20.67
CA GLY A 88 7.19 11.31 20.56
C GLY A 88 6.96 12.72 20.02
N GLN A 89 6.08 12.87 19.02
CA GLN A 89 5.69 14.19 18.52
C GLN A 89 4.88 14.98 19.55
N ALA A 90 3.94 14.34 20.24
CA ALA A 90 3.17 14.96 21.32
C ALA A 90 4.10 15.44 22.45
N MET A 91 5.09 14.62 22.84
CA MET A 91 6.11 14.99 23.82
C MET A 91 6.96 16.17 23.36
N SER A 92 7.42 16.17 22.10
CA SER A 92 8.16 17.30 21.53
C SER A 92 7.35 18.60 21.59
N GLN A 93 6.04 18.54 21.34
CA GLN A 93 5.16 19.70 21.42
C GLN A 93 4.90 20.14 22.87
N ALA A 94 4.69 19.20 23.79
CA ALA A 94 4.53 19.50 25.21
C ALA A 94 5.76 20.22 25.79
N VAL A 95 6.98 19.79 25.41
CA VAL A 95 8.24 20.41 25.82
C VAL A 95 8.46 21.79 25.17
N LYS A 96 8.05 21.99 23.91
CA LYS A 96 8.19 23.29 23.23
C LYS A 96 7.20 24.34 23.74
N ASN A 97 5.98 23.92 24.09
CA ASN A 97 4.90 24.82 24.49
C ASN A 97 4.85 25.08 26.00
N GLY A 98 5.50 24.24 26.80
CA GLY A 98 5.56 24.37 28.26
C GLY A 98 6.99 24.49 28.76
N ASN A 99 7.28 25.55 29.53
CA ASN A 99 8.55 25.72 30.25
C ASN A 99 8.60 24.82 31.52
N THR A 100 8.02 23.61 31.46
CA THR A 100 7.47 22.91 32.63
C THR A 100 8.01 21.49 32.78
N ASP A 101 8.13 21.07 34.05
CA ASP A 101 8.49 19.74 34.55
C ASP A 101 8.23 18.58 33.57
N ALA A 102 9.30 17.84 33.23
CA ALA A 102 9.26 16.69 32.34
C ALA A 102 8.20 15.65 32.77
N VAL A 103 7.93 15.51 34.07
CA VAL A 103 6.90 14.60 34.60
C VAL A 103 5.49 15.04 34.17
N SER A 104 5.22 16.35 34.23
CA SER A 104 3.92 16.91 33.81
C SER A 104 3.70 16.76 32.29
N ALA A 105 4.76 16.93 31.49
CA ALA A 105 4.72 16.70 30.05
C ALA A 105 4.45 15.23 29.72
N VAL A 106 5.12 14.29 30.41
CA VAL A 106 4.85 12.85 30.25
C VAL A 106 3.41 12.51 30.62
N ALA A 107 2.88 13.03 31.73
CA ALA A 107 1.50 12.77 32.15
C ALA A 107 0.46 13.29 31.14
N GLN A 108 0.72 14.45 30.52
CA GLN A 108 -0.14 15.00 29.47
C GLN A 108 -0.13 14.14 28.21
N VAL A 109 1.04 13.70 27.75
CA VAL A 109 1.19 12.84 26.57
C VAL A 109 0.53 11.48 26.81
N GLU A 110 0.74 10.89 27.99
CA GLU A 110 0.07 9.63 28.40
C GLU A 110 -1.46 9.78 28.38
N LYS A 111 -2.00 10.94 28.78
CA LYS A 111 -3.44 11.22 28.73
C LYS A 111 -3.96 11.43 27.30
N GLN A 112 -3.13 11.94 26.38
CA GLN A 112 -3.53 12.15 24.99
C GLN A 112 -3.48 10.86 24.15
N GLY A 113 -2.72 9.83 24.54
CA GLY A 113 -2.87 8.47 23.99
C GLY A 113 -2.76 8.37 22.45
N GLY A 114 -1.86 9.16 21.84
CA GLY A 114 -1.70 9.18 20.38
C GLY A 114 -2.86 9.83 19.60
N ASN A 115 -3.84 10.44 20.28
CA ASN A 115 -4.98 11.11 19.66
C ASN A 115 -4.59 12.33 18.81
N ASP A 116 -3.40 12.91 19.03
CA ASP A 116 -2.88 14.03 18.24
C ASP A 116 -2.38 13.60 16.85
N GLY A 117 -2.22 12.29 16.61
CA GLY A 117 -1.71 11.77 15.35
C GLY A 117 -0.24 12.12 15.11
N ILE A 118 0.20 11.91 13.88
CA ILE A 118 1.53 12.30 13.42
C ILE A 118 1.43 13.38 12.36
N THR A 119 2.45 14.21 12.28
CA THR A 119 2.69 15.05 11.09
C THR A 119 3.03 14.11 9.93
N TRP A 120 2.24 14.21 8.87
CA TRP A 120 2.27 13.31 7.73
C TRP A 120 2.34 14.12 6.42
N LEU A 121 1.75 13.62 5.34
CA LEU A 121 1.81 14.18 4.01
C LEU A 121 1.55 15.70 3.97
N GLY A 122 2.54 16.44 3.45
CA GLY A 122 2.45 17.90 3.30
C GLY A 122 2.39 18.67 4.62
N GLY A 123 2.78 18.04 5.74
CA GLY A 123 2.80 18.65 7.07
C GLY A 123 1.46 18.58 7.83
N ASN A 124 0.43 17.96 7.26
CA ASN A 124 -0.87 17.82 7.91
C ASN A 124 -0.87 16.69 8.95
N LYS A 125 -1.70 16.80 9.98
CA LYS A 125 -1.87 15.73 10.98
C LYS A 125 -2.74 14.58 10.44
N ALA A 126 -2.30 13.35 10.66
CA ALA A 126 -3.01 12.13 10.28
C ALA A 126 -2.92 11.04 11.36
N GLY A 127 -3.90 10.13 11.34
CA GLY A 127 -3.98 8.96 12.23
C GLY A 127 -4.58 9.22 13.61
N GLY A 128 -4.64 10.47 14.06
CA GLY A 128 -5.24 10.86 15.34
C GLY A 128 -6.77 10.80 15.39
N SER A 129 -7.33 11.23 16.52
CA SER A 129 -8.78 11.30 16.72
C SER A 129 -9.38 12.40 15.84
N GLY A 130 -10.46 12.08 15.12
CA GLY A 130 -11.07 12.99 14.14
C GLY A 130 -10.23 13.26 12.88
N GLN A 131 -9.04 12.68 12.76
CA GLN A 131 -8.15 12.84 11.61
C GLN A 131 -8.34 11.72 10.58
N GLN A 132 -7.97 12.02 9.33
CA GLN A 132 -7.89 11.00 8.28
C GLN A 132 -6.87 9.92 8.67
N PRO A 133 -7.11 8.65 8.35
CA PRO A 133 -6.13 7.60 8.58
C PRO A 133 -4.89 7.83 7.72
N ILE A 134 -3.74 7.35 8.21
CA ILE A 134 -2.49 7.32 7.46
C ILE A 134 -2.61 6.21 6.43
N LYS A 135 -2.61 6.56 5.14
CA LYS A 135 -2.71 5.59 4.04
C LYS A 135 -1.33 5.39 3.45
N VAL A 136 -0.65 4.31 3.83
CA VAL A 136 0.77 4.14 3.46
C VAL A 136 0.95 4.12 1.95
N VAL A 137 0.16 3.34 1.21
CA VAL A 137 0.30 3.25 -0.25
C VAL A 137 -0.27 4.50 -0.90
N GLY A 138 -1.51 4.86 -0.56
CA GLY A 138 -2.19 6.00 -1.16
C GLY A 138 -1.48 7.35 -0.95
N ASP A 139 -1.03 7.66 0.27
CA ASP A 139 -0.42 8.97 0.56
C ASP A 139 0.98 9.07 -0.05
N VAL A 140 1.75 7.98 -0.03
CA VAL A 140 3.09 7.94 -0.67
C VAL A 140 2.96 8.07 -2.18
N THR A 141 2.02 7.34 -2.81
CA THR A 141 1.77 7.50 -4.26
C THR A 141 1.30 8.91 -4.60
N ARG A 142 0.43 9.52 -3.77
CA ARG A 142 -0.01 10.91 -3.95
C ARG A 142 1.16 11.88 -3.87
N ALA A 143 2.00 11.74 -2.85
CA ALA A 143 3.21 12.54 -2.69
C ALA A 143 4.10 12.44 -3.91
N GLY A 144 4.39 11.21 -4.33
CA GLY A 144 5.22 10.91 -5.49
C GLY A 144 4.69 11.52 -6.78
N TYR A 145 3.39 11.37 -7.02
CA TYR A 145 2.72 11.94 -8.19
C TYR A 145 2.91 13.46 -8.24
N ASN A 146 2.66 14.13 -7.12
CA ASN A 146 2.76 15.58 -7.06
C ASN A 146 4.20 16.07 -7.18
N LEU A 147 5.14 15.44 -6.47
CA LEU A 147 6.56 15.78 -6.52
C LEU A 147 7.15 15.59 -7.93
N LEU A 148 6.77 14.52 -8.64
CA LEU A 148 7.19 14.30 -10.03
C LEU A 148 6.61 15.32 -11.01
N ASN A 149 5.51 15.97 -10.67
CA ASN A 149 4.89 17.04 -11.44
C ASN A 149 5.24 18.46 -10.92
N GLY A 150 6.17 18.58 -9.96
CA GLY A 150 6.57 19.88 -9.40
C GLY A 150 5.48 20.58 -8.57
N ARG A 151 4.55 19.80 -7.99
CA ARG A 151 3.41 20.29 -7.19
C ARG A 151 3.60 20.02 -5.70
N GLY A 152 2.81 20.68 -4.87
CA GLY A 152 2.77 20.41 -3.43
C GLY A 152 2.34 18.97 -3.14
N ALA A 153 3.04 18.29 -2.22
CA ALA A 153 2.90 16.85 -2.02
C ALA A 153 1.46 16.39 -1.67
N ALA A 154 0.68 17.22 -0.98
CA ALA A 154 -0.69 16.92 -0.58
C ALA A 154 -1.77 17.34 -1.58
N ASP A 155 -1.40 17.89 -2.75
CA ASP A 155 -2.38 18.38 -3.73
C ASP A 155 -3.26 17.23 -4.26
N THR A 156 -4.54 17.53 -4.45
CA THR A 156 -5.56 16.57 -4.88
C THR A 156 -6.13 16.89 -6.27
N SER A 157 -5.80 18.05 -6.84
CA SER A 157 -6.40 18.48 -8.10
C SER A 157 -5.82 17.75 -9.32
N SER A 158 -6.64 17.60 -10.37
CA SER A 158 -6.25 16.99 -11.64
C SER A 158 -5.36 17.91 -12.48
N ILE A 159 -4.49 17.32 -13.30
CA ILE A 159 -3.70 18.01 -14.31
C ILE A 159 -4.39 17.79 -15.66
N SER A 160 -4.82 18.88 -16.31
CA SER A 160 -5.36 18.82 -17.67
C SER A 160 -4.28 18.41 -18.66
N SER A 161 -4.65 17.78 -19.79
CA SER A 161 -3.70 17.33 -20.82
C SER A 161 -2.80 18.45 -21.34
N SER A 162 -3.31 19.69 -21.47
CA SER A 162 -2.52 20.85 -21.88
C SER A 162 -1.48 21.27 -20.83
N ALA A 163 -1.85 21.25 -19.55
CA ALA A 163 -0.97 21.59 -18.43
C ALA A 163 0.09 20.50 -18.13
N CYS A 164 -0.14 19.27 -18.59
CA CYS A 164 0.77 18.15 -18.37
C CYS A 164 2.11 18.32 -19.10
N ASN A 165 2.18 19.12 -20.18
CA ASN A 165 3.42 19.44 -20.90
C ASN A 165 4.28 18.21 -21.25
N ASN A 166 3.65 17.13 -21.71
CA ASN A 166 4.29 15.83 -22.01
C ASN A 166 4.97 15.15 -20.80
N GLY A 167 4.55 15.46 -19.57
CA GLY A 167 5.00 14.78 -18.37
C GLY A 167 4.49 13.33 -18.31
N MET A 168 5.41 12.38 -18.16
CA MET A 168 5.12 10.94 -18.17
C MET A 168 4.10 10.50 -17.10
N VAL A 169 4.14 11.12 -15.92
CA VAL A 169 3.25 10.77 -14.80
C VAL A 169 1.82 11.28 -15.03
N CYS A 170 1.68 12.53 -15.45
CA CYS A 170 0.38 13.13 -15.71
C CYS A 170 -0.27 12.64 -17.01
N SER A 171 0.52 12.17 -17.99
CA SER A 171 -0.01 11.52 -19.19
C SER A 171 -0.60 10.14 -18.88
N THR A 172 -0.03 9.43 -17.90
CA THR A 172 -0.52 8.12 -17.46
C THR A 172 -1.70 8.25 -16.50
N TRP A 173 -1.64 9.18 -15.56
CA TRP A 173 -2.70 9.46 -14.60
C TRP A 173 -3.04 10.95 -14.58
N SER A 174 -4.27 11.29 -14.97
CA SER A 174 -4.74 12.68 -15.00
C SER A 174 -4.86 13.35 -13.62
N SER A 175 -4.80 12.58 -12.53
CA SER A 175 -4.87 13.12 -11.18
C SER A 175 -4.08 12.26 -10.18
N PRO A 176 -3.71 12.83 -9.02
CA PRO A 176 -3.14 12.05 -7.93
C PRO A 176 -4.08 10.91 -7.51
N GLN A 177 -5.40 11.16 -7.53
CA GLN A 177 -6.40 10.14 -7.19
C GLN A 177 -6.37 8.94 -8.14
N ALA A 178 -6.20 9.17 -9.45
CA ALA A 178 -6.08 8.10 -10.43
C ALA A 178 -4.82 7.24 -10.18
N ALA A 179 -3.68 7.87 -9.85
CA ALA A 179 -2.46 7.16 -9.48
C ALA A 179 -2.65 6.33 -8.20
N THR A 180 -3.23 6.90 -7.15
CA THR A 180 -3.51 6.17 -5.90
C THR A 180 -4.51 5.02 -6.08
N THR A 181 -5.49 5.17 -6.97
CA THR A 181 -6.46 4.11 -7.26
C THR A 181 -5.80 2.93 -7.95
N PHE A 182 -4.89 3.19 -8.89
CA PHE A 182 -4.07 2.15 -9.52
C PHE A 182 -3.17 1.47 -8.48
N ALA A 183 -2.45 2.26 -7.67
CA ALA A 183 -1.59 1.73 -6.61
C ALA A 183 -2.34 0.82 -5.65
N ASN A 184 -3.48 1.27 -5.12
CA ASN A 184 -4.28 0.51 -4.17
C ASN A 184 -4.89 -0.76 -4.77
N ARG A 185 -5.21 -0.76 -6.07
CA ARG A 185 -5.67 -1.98 -6.76
C ARG A 185 -4.54 -3.00 -6.87
N VAL A 186 -3.33 -2.59 -7.25
CA VAL A 186 -2.20 -3.52 -7.41
C VAL A 186 -1.71 -4.02 -6.05
N LEU A 187 -1.41 -3.07 -5.16
CA LEU A 187 -0.63 -3.29 -3.95
C LEU A 187 -1.49 -3.55 -2.71
N GLY A 188 -2.74 -3.12 -2.76
CA GLY A 188 -3.59 -3.01 -1.57
C GLY A 188 -3.33 -1.71 -0.83
N GLU A 189 -3.84 -1.64 0.40
CA GLU A 189 -3.67 -0.48 1.27
C GLU A 189 -3.53 -0.93 2.72
N GLN A 190 -2.70 -0.21 3.47
CA GLN A 190 -2.65 -0.31 4.92
C GLN A 190 -2.94 1.05 5.53
N GLN A 191 -4.09 1.13 6.18
CA GLN A 191 -4.53 2.31 6.91
C GLN A 191 -4.11 2.19 8.36
N GLN A 192 -3.41 3.20 8.86
CA GLN A 192 -2.90 3.24 10.23
C GLN A 192 -3.51 4.43 10.98
N ARG A 193 -3.85 4.20 12.25
CA ARG A 193 -4.36 5.22 13.17
C ARG A 193 -3.68 5.07 14.52
N THR A 194 -3.51 6.18 15.22
CA THR A 194 -2.82 6.25 16.52
C THR A 194 -3.76 6.59 17.67
N CYS A 195 -5.00 7.02 17.41
CA CYS A 195 -6.03 7.28 18.42
C CYS A 195 -6.34 6.07 19.32
N GLU A 196 -6.58 6.25 20.62
CA GLU A 196 -6.85 5.12 21.54
C GLU A 196 -8.12 4.35 21.18
N ASP A 197 -9.23 5.08 21.00
CA ASP A 197 -10.57 4.50 20.78
C ASP A 197 -10.90 4.33 19.30
N CYS A 198 -9.96 3.80 18.52
CA CYS A 198 -10.19 3.59 17.09
C CYS A 198 -9.58 2.30 16.56
N THR A 199 -10.15 1.81 15.46
CA THR A 199 -9.55 0.71 14.69
C THR A 199 -8.18 1.15 14.20
N LYS A 200 -7.16 0.59 14.84
CA LYS A 200 -5.76 0.99 14.71
C LYS A 200 -5.19 0.68 13.32
N THR A 201 -5.42 -0.53 12.82
CA THR A 201 -4.98 -0.96 11.49
C THR A 201 -6.18 -1.47 10.70
N THR A 202 -6.30 -1.04 9.46
CA THR A 202 -7.24 -1.61 8.48
C THR A 202 -6.49 -1.90 7.20
N SER A 203 -6.65 -3.12 6.67
CA SER A 203 -5.95 -3.55 5.46
C SER A 203 -6.93 -3.88 4.36
N THR A 204 -6.60 -3.43 3.15
CA THR A 204 -7.30 -3.79 1.92
C THR A 204 -6.34 -4.59 1.06
N ALA A 205 -6.76 -5.78 0.61
CA ALA A 205 -5.92 -6.61 -0.25
C ALA A 205 -5.81 -6.01 -1.67
N GLY A 206 -4.60 -6.06 -2.23
CA GLY A 206 -4.36 -5.82 -3.65
C GLY A 206 -4.72 -7.05 -4.48
N VAL A 207 -4.99 -6.82 -5.76
CA VAL A 207 -5.28 -7.87 -6.75
C VAL A 207 -4.07 -8.20 -7.62
N GLY A 208 -2.97 -7.46 -7.47
CA GLY A 208 -1.77 -7.57 -8.30
C GLY A 208 -1.96 -7.02 -9.72
N LEU A 209 -0.96 -7.25 -10.57
CA LEU A 209 -0.94 -6.76 -11.96
C LEU A 209 -1.73 -7.65 -12.94
N THR A 210 -1.83 -8.96 -12.70
CA THR A 210 -2.44 -9.92 -13.64
C THR A 210 -3.90 -9.60 -14.00
N PRO A 211 -4.81 -9.29 -13.04
CA PRO A 211 -6.18 -8.93 -13.38
C PRO A 211 -6.25 -7.63 -14.21
N LEU A 212 -5.36 -6.67 -13.95
CA LEU A 212 -5.31 -5.43 -14.72
C LEU A 212 -4.84 -5.64 -16.17
N ILE A 213 -4.00 -6.65 -16.41
CA ILE A 213 -3.61 -7.06 -17.77
C ILE A 213 -4.81 -7.62 -18.51
N GLN A 214 -5.64 -8.45 -17.85
CA GLN A 214 -6.85 -8.98 -18.46
C GLN A 214 -7.87 -7.88 -18.79
N GLU A 215 -8.08 -6.94 -17.86
CA GLU A 215 -8.96 -5.78 -18.09
C GLU A 215 -8.46 -4.90 -19.26
N SER A 216 -7.14 -4.65 -19.31
CA SER A 216 -6.53 -3.93 -20.44
C SER A 216 -6.69 -4.73 -21.73
N TYR A 217 -6.46 -6.04 -21.71
CA TYR A 217 -6.63 -6.91 -22.88
C TYR A 217 -8.04 -6.81 -23.47
N ASP A 218 -9.08 -6.96 -22.63
CA ASP A 218 -10.47 -6.90 -23.09
C ASP A 218 -10.79 -5.53 -23.70
N SER A 219 -10.30 -4.45 -23.06
CA SER A 219 -10.46 -3.09 -23.58
C SER A 219 -9.72 -2.86 -24.89
N LYS A 220 -8.47 -3.33 -25.02
CA LYS A 220 -7.64 -3.14 -26.22
C LYS A 220 -8.13 -4.00 -27.38
N LEU A 221 -8.55 -5.23 -27.12
CA LEU A 221 -9.13 -6.11 -28.13
C LEU A 221 -10.41 -5.50 -28.70
N LYS A 222 -11.30 -5.01 -27.84
CA LYS A 222 -12.52 -4.33 -28.27
C LYS A 222 -12.20 -3.11 -29.16
N ALA A 223 -11.26 -2.26 -28.73
CA ALA A 223 -10.84 -1.10 -29.51
C ALA A 223 -10.27 -1.51 -30.89
N LEU A 224 -9.43 -2.55 -30.94
CA LEU A 224 -8.89 -3.09 -32.18
C LEU A 224 -9.99 -3.65 -33.09
N GLN A 225 -10.95 -4.40 -32.57
CA GLN A 225 -12.05 -4.97 -33.35
C GLN A 225 -12.96 -3.87 -33.94
N GLU A 226 -13.25 -2.82 -33.16
CA GLU A 226 -14.01 -1.66 -33.63
C GLU A 226 -13.28 -0.93 -34.78
N LEU A 227 -11.95 -0.84 -34.70
CA LEU A 227 -11.13 -0.26 -35.77
C LEU A 227 -11.06 -1.17 -37.00
N ILE A 228 -10.82 -2.47 -36.84
CA ILE A 228 -10.70 -3.44 -37.94
C ILE A 228 -12.03 -3.55 -38.71
N SER A 229 -13.16 -3.71 -37.99
CA SER A 229 -14.50 -3.79 -38.60
C SER A 229 -14.96 -2.50 -39.29
N GLY A 230 -14.30 -1.37 -39.02
CA GLY A 230 -14.70 -0.06 -39.52
C GLY A 230 -15.84 0.60 -38.73
N SER A 231 -16.26 0.00 -37.60
CA SER A 231 -17.23 0.59 -36.68
C SER A 231 -16.74 1.92 -36.09
N LYS A 232 -15.42 2.10 -35.96
CA LYS A 232 -14.77 3.37 -35.62
C LYS A 232 -13.79 3.80 -36.70
N ALA A 233 -13.77 5.11 -36.96
CA ALA A 233 -12.82 5.73 -37.87
C ALA A 233 -11.38 5.69 -37.33
N LEU A 234 -10.39 5.62 -38.23
CA LEU A 234 -8.96 5.60 -37.91
C LEU A 234 -8.42 7.00 -37.56
N THR A 235 -9.04 7.61 -36.54
CA THR A 235 -8.62 8.87 -35.93
C THR A 235 -7.49 8.62 -34.92
N SER A 236 -6.70 9.67 -34.62
CA SER A 236 -5.61 9.58 -33.63
C SER A 236 -6.10 9.09 -32.26
N GLU A 237 -7.27 9.58 -31.83
CA GLU A 237 -7.89 9.20 -30.55
C GLU A 237 -8.24 7.71 -30.50
N ASN A 238 -8.90 7.18 -31.53
CA ASN A 238 -9.29 5.77 -31.58
C ASN A 238 -8.07 4.84 -31.69
N LEU A 239 -7.05 5.24 -32.45
CA LEU A 239 -5.78 4.51 -32.54
C LEU A 239 -5.06 4.49 -31.18
N THR A 240 -5.02 5.61 -30.47
CA THR A 240 -4.44 5.71 -29.13
C THR A 240 -5.17 4.81 -28.14
N ALA A 241 -6.51 4.72 -28.22
CA ALA A 241 -7.29 3.82 -27.37
C ALA A 241 -6.90 2.34 -27.55
N ALA A 242 -6.51 1.94 -28.77
CA ALA A 242 -6.02 0.59 -29.08
C ALA A 242 -4.49 0.40 -28.85
N SER A 243 -3.77 1.47 -28.48
CA SER A 243 -2.31 1.48 -28.35
C SER A 243 -1.82 1.43 -26.90
N SER A 244 -0.53 1.23 -26.71
CA SER A 244 0.20 1.60 -25.50
C SER A 244 1.35 2.56 -25.85
N ASP A 245 1.93 3.24 -24.86
CA ASP A 245 3.02 4.20 -25.07
C ASP A 245 4.23 3.58 -25.79
N SER A 246 4.53 2.31 -25.51
CA SER A 246 5.65 1.60 -26.16
C SER A 246 5.25 0.76 -27.37
N LEU A 247 3.96 0.51 -27.59
CA LEU A 247 3.44 -0.23 -28.76
C LEU A 247 2.29 0.56 -29.41
N PRO A 248 2.62 1.54 -30.27
CA PRO A 248 1.61 2.29 -30.99
C PRO A 248 0.96 1.44 -32.10
N VAL A 249 -0.37 1.35 -32.06
CA VAL A 249 -1.18 0.81 -33.15
C VAL A 249 -1.43 1.92 -34.15
N THR A 250 -0.78 1.83 -35.30
CA THR A 250 -0.91 2.83 -36.37
C THR A 250 -2.01 2.46 -37.36
N ARG A 251 -2.41 3.42 -38.19
CA ARG A 251 -3.33 3.18 -39.31
C ARG A 251 -2.87 2.02 -40.19
N GLY A 252 -1.59 1.98 -40.54
CA GLY A 252 -1.03 0.92 -41.39
C GLY A 252 -1.13 -0.47 -40.76
N VAL A 253 -0.99 -0.58 -39.44
CA VAL A 253 -1.19 -1.85 -38.72
C VAL A 253 -2.64 -2.31 -38.83
N VAL A 254 -3.61 -1.41 -38.63
CA VAL A 254 -5.04 -1.76 -38.74
C VAL A 254 -5.42 -2.12 -40.18
N GLU A 255 -4.93 -1.38 -41.16
CA GLU A 255 -5.18 -1.66 -42.57
C GLU A 255 -4.58 -3.00 -43.01
N ALA A 256 -3.36 -3.33 -42.55
CA ALA A 256 -2.77 -4.64 -42.78
C ALA A 256 -3.62 -5.75 -42.15
N LEU A 257 -4.04 -5.58 -40.88
CA LEU A 257 -4.90 -6.57 -40.20
C LEU A 257 -6.24 -6.81 -40.91
N ARG A 258 -6.84 -5.79 -41.52
CA ARG A 258 -8.07 -5.94 -42.31
C ARG A 258 -7.91 -6.83 -43.55
N THR A 259 -6.70 -6.89 -44.11
CA THR A 259 -6.40 -7.70 -45.29
C THR A 259 -5.95 -9.13 -44.97
N GLU A 260 -5.70 -9.43 -43.68
CA GLU A 260 -5.25 -10.74 -43.23
C GLU A 260 -6.41 -11.73 -43.09
N HIS A 261 -6.17 -12.98 -43.48
CA HIS A 261 -7.17 -14.04 -43.35
C HIS A 261 -7.44 -14.39 -41.87
N ASP A 262 -6.38 -14.45 -41.07
CA ASP A 262 -6.44 -14.79 -39.64
C ASP A 262 -6.56 -13.55 -38.73
N GLN A 263 -7.26 -12.50 -39.21
CA GLN A 263 -7.36 -11.20 -38.53
C GLN A 263 -7.76 -11.27 -37.05
N ASP A 264 -8.66 -12.20 -36.67
CA ASP A 264 -9.12 -12.33 -35.28
C ASP A 264 -8.02 -12.84 -34.35
N ILE A 265 -7.23 -13.83 -34.81
CA ILE A 265 -6.11 -14.38 -34.03
C ILE A 265 -5.00 -13.33 -33.90
N LEU A 266 -4.68 -12.64 -34.99
CA LEU A 266 -3.67 -11.59 -35.00
C LEU A 266 -4.08 -10.39 -34.13
N ALA A 267 -5.36 -9.99 -34.17
CA ALA A 267 -5.89 -8.92 -33.33
C ALA A 267 -5.84 -9.30 -31.83
N LYS A 268 -6.21 -10.54 -31.47
CA LYS A 268 -6.09 -11.06 -30.10
C LYS A 268 -4.64 -11.06 -29.63
N ARG A 269 -3.70 -11.49 -30.48
CA ARG A 269 -2.28 -11.48 -30.13
C ARG A 269 -1.75 -10.05 -29.91
N LEU A 270 -2.06 -9.14 -30.84
CA LEU A 270 -1.67 -7.74 -30.72
C LEU A 270 -2.27 -7.10 -29.46
N ALA A 271 -3.54 -7.33 -29.17
CA ALA A 271 -4.19 -6.86 -27.95
C ALA A 271 -3.47 -7.36 -26.68
N SER A 272 -3.06 -8.63 -26.65
CA SER A 272 -2.32 -9.20 -25.52
C SER A 272 -0.95 -8.54 -25.33
N GLU A 273 -0.23 -8.25 -26.42
CA GLU A 273 1.09 -7.61 -26.36
C GLU A 273 0.96 -6.14 -25.92
N VAL A 274 -0.02 -5.41 -26.47
CA VAL A 274 -0.31 -4.02 -26.11
C VAL A 274 -0.75 -3.91 -24.65
N ALA A 275 -1.66 -4.78 -24.18
CA ALA A 275 -2.17 -4.74 -22.82
C ALA A 275 -1.08 -5.00 -21.77
N LEU A 276 -0.25 -6.01 -22.00
CA LEU A 276 0.88 -6.31 -21.14
C LEU A 276 1.87 -5.15 -21.10
N SER A 277 2.16 -4.56 -22.26
CA SER A 277 3.01 -3.39 -22.40
C SER A 277 2.47 -2.17 -21.63
N GLU A 278 1.16 -1.91 -21.70
CA GLU A 278 0.50 -0.81 -20.98
C GLU A 278 0.63 -0.99 -19.46
N VAL A 279 0.27 -2.18 -18.95
CA VAL A 279 0.29 -2.44 -17.50
C VAL A 279 1.71 -2.46 -16.95
N LEU A 280 2.67 -3.03 -17.69
CA LEU A 280 4.08 -3.01 -17.30
C LEU A 280 4.62 -1.57 -17.22
N GLY A 281 4.26 -0.72 -18.19
CA GLY A 281 4.61 0.70 -18.17
C GLY A 281 4.04 1.42 -16.94
N LYS A 282 2.76 1.19 -16.63
CA LYS A 282 2.10 1.73 -15.43
C LYS A 282 2.74 1.22 -14.14
N ALA A 283 3.14 -0.05 -14.08
CA ALA A 283 3.79 -0.65 -12.90
C ALA A 283 5.17 -0.05 -12.64
N LEU A 284 6.01 0.07 -13.67
CA LEU A 284 7.32 0.73 -13.57
C LEU A 284 7.19 2.20 -13.15
N LEU A 285 6.20 2.90 -13.71
CA LEU A 285 5.93 4.27 -13.35
C LEU A 285 5.42 4.40 -11.92
N LEU A 286 4.61 3.45 -11.45
CA LEU A 286 4.14 3.39 -10.06
C LEU A 286 5.31 3.20 -9.11
N GLN A 287 6.24 2.30 -9.42
CA GLN A 287 7.45 2.09 -8.62
C GLN A 287 8.27 3.38 -8.50
N ARG A 288 8.49 4.10 -9.62
CA ARG A 288 9.16 5.41 -9.60
C ARG A 288 8.39 6.43 -8.78
N THR A 289 7.07 6.45 -8.93
CA THR A 289 6.17 7.34 -8.18
C THR A 289 6.31 7.11 -6.68
N MET A 290 6.18 5.86 -6.22
CA MET A 290 6.30 5.51 -4.81
C MET A 290 7.70 5.81 -4.24
N PHE A 291 8.75 5.53 -5.02
CA PHE A 291 10.12 5.86 -4.61
C PHE A 291 10.35 7.37 -4.48
N THR A 292 9.74 8.20 -5.33
CA THR A 292 9.79 9.65 -5.15
C THR A 292 8.94 10.09 -3.96
N GLY A 293 7.77 9.47 -3.76
CA GLY A 293 6.88 9.76 -2.64
C GLY A 293 7.49 9.47 -1.28
N SER A 294 8.30 8.41 -1.17
CA SER A 294 9.02 8.07 0.06
C SER A 294 10.09 9.11 0.43
N LYS A 295 10.42 10.05 -0.46
CA LYS A 295 11.35 11.16 -0.22
C LYS A 295 10.65 12.44 0.22
N GLU A 296 9.32 12.45 0.34
CA GLU A 296 8.61 13.58 0.94
C GLU A 296 9.08 13.74 2.39
N PRO A 297 9.43 14.95 2.87
CA PRO A 297 10.14 15.12 4.14
C PRO A 297 9.45 14.53 5.37
N ASN A 298 8.12 14.57 5.45
CA ASN A 298 7.36 14.06 6.59
C ASN A 298 7.20 12.54 6.53
N ILE A 299 7.14 11.96 5.33
CA ILE A 299 7.16 10.50 5.12
C ILE A 299 8.56 9.94 5.36
N ALA A 300 9.59 10.59 4.83
CA ALA A 300 11.00 10.17 4.93
C ALA A 300 11.54 10.23 6.36
N ALA A 301 10.96 11.08 7.22
CA ALA A 301 11.29 11.15 8.63
C ALA A 301 10.67 10.01 9.47
N ASN A 302 9.91 9.11 8.85
CA ASN A 302 9.21 8.02 9.53
C ASN A 302 9.71 6.65 9.05
N ASP A 303 10.57 6.01 9.85
CA ASP A 303 11.16 4.71 9.50
C ASP A 303 10.12 3.60 9.35
N VAL A 304 9.02 3.63 10.12
CA VAL A 304 7.92 2.65 10.02
C VAL A 304 7.22 2.78 8.68
N ALA A 305 7.01 4.01 8.20
CA ALA A 305 6.50 4.27 6.87
C ALA A 305 7.44 3.77 5.78
N LEU A 306 8.75 4.06 5.91
CA LEU A 306 9.75 3.65 4.93
C LEU A 306 9.87 2.12 4.83
N GLN A 307 9.81 1.41 5.95
CA GLN A 307 9.81 -0.06 5.96
C GLN A 307 8.57 -0.62 5.25
N ALA A 308 7.38 -0.11 5.56
CA ALA A 308 6.14 -0.55 4.91
C ALA A 308 6.15 -0.26 3.39
N VAL A 309 6.62 0.92 2.98
CA VAL A 309 6.80 1.27 1.56
C VAL A 309 7.84 0.37 0.88
N SER A 310 8.94 0.06 1.56
CA SER A 310 9.98 -0.83 1.03
C SER A 310 9.43 -2.23 0.77
N GLN A 311 8.66 -2.81 1.71
CA GLN A 311 8.01 -4.10 1.53
C GLN A 311 7.06 -4.09 0.33
N GLN A 312 6.31 -3.00 0.17
CA GLN A 312 5.39 -2.87 -0.95
C GLN A 312 6.11 -2.73 -2.30
N ASN A 313 7.20 -1.96 -2.35
CA ASN A 313 8.03 -1.82 -3.54
C ASN A 313 8.72 -3.15 -3.92
N SER A 314 9.19 -3.93 -2.94
CA SER A 314 9.73 -5.27 -3.18
C SER A 314 8.69 -6.22 -3.76
N SER A 315 7.46 -6.18 -3.25
CA SER A 315 6.35 -6.98 -3.78
C SER A 315 6.01 -6.59 -5.23
N LEU A 316 5.93 -5.28 -5.50
CA LEU A 316 5.71 -4.77 -6.87
C LEU A 316 6.84 -5.18 -7.82
N GLN A 317 8.09 -5.11 -7.37
CA GLN A 317 9.25 -5.52 -8.17
C GLN A 317 9.17 -7.00 -8.53
N GLN A 318 8.80 -7.86 -7.59
CA GLN A 318 8.63 -9.28 -7.83
C GLN A 318 7.51 -9.55 -8.86
N GLU A 319 6.38 -8.85 -8.76
CA GLU A 319 5.32 -8.95 -9.78
C GLU A 319 5.79 -8.52 -11.16
N ILE A 320 6.53 -7.40 -11.24
CA ILE A 320 7.11 -6.90 -12.50
C ILE A 320 8.05 -7.93 -13.11
N ASP A 321 8.92 -8.55 -12.31
CA ASP A 321 9.89 -9.52 -12.82
C ASP A 321 9.23 -10.85 -13.22
N ASN A 322 8.18 -11.27 -12.52
CA ASN A 322 7.34 -12.39 -12.94
C ASN A 322 6.69 -12.12 -14.31
N LEU A 323 6.15 -10.92 -14.52
CA LEU A 323 5.54 -10.54 -15.81
C LEU A 323 6.55 -10.45 -16.95
N LYS A 324 7.75 -9.92 -16.70
CA LYS A 324 8.83 -9.93 -17.71
C LYS A 324 9.19 -11.36 -18.11
N THR A 325 9.33 -12.23 -17.11
CA THR A 325 9.64 -13.65 -17.33
C THR A 325 8.54 -14.32 -18.16
N GLU A 326 7.27 -14.05 -17.84
CA GLU A 326 6.14 -14.55 -18.62
C GLU A 326 6.15 -14.03 -20.07
N LEU A 327 6.45 -12.74 -20.28
CA LEU A 327 6.57 -12.15 -21.61
C LEU A 327 7.66 -12.81 -22.45
N ASP A 328 8.83 -13.01 -21.86
CA ASP A 328 9.96 -13.64 -22.54
C ASP A 328 9.66 -15.09 -22.88
N MET A 329 8.99 -15.83 -21.98
CA MET A 329 8.49 -17.17 -22.27
C MET A 329 7.49 -17.17 -23.42
N ARG A 330 6.50 -16.27 -23.43
CA ARG A 330 5.51 -16.14 -24.52
C ARG A 330 6.19 -15.87 -25.86
N ARG A 331 7.17 -14.96 -25.89
CA ARG A 331 7.95 -14.65 -27.11
C ARG A 331 8.71 -15.86 -27.62
N ASN A 332 9.39 -16.59 -26.73
CA ASN A 332 10.13 -17.80 -27.07
C ASN A 332 9.23 -18.95 -27.54
N LEU A 333 8.04 -19.11 -26.97
CA LEU A 333 7.08 -20.14 -27.42
C LEU A 333 6.43 -19.76 -28.77
N ALA A 334 6.14 -18.48 -28.95
CA ALA A 334 5.49 -17.97 -30.16
C ALA A 334 6.42 -17.88 -31.37
N SER A 335 7.74 -17.74 -31.19
CA SER A 335 8.71 -17.82 -32.30
C SER A 335 8.86 -19.26 -32.82
N ASN A 336 8.69 -20.24 -31.94
CA ASN A 336 8.89 -21.66 -32.25
C ASN A 336 7.64 -22.35 -32.82
N SER A 337 6.44 -22.03 -32.33
CA SER A 337 5.26 -22.86 -32.60
C SER A 337 4.66 -22.70 -34.01
N PRO A 338 4.36 -21.48 -34.52
CA PRO A 338 3.81 -21.30 -35.87
C PRO A 338 4.84 -21.65 -36.94
N THR A 339 6.11 -21.29 -36.74
CA THR A 339 7.22 -21.63 -37.65
C THR A 339 7.40 -23.13 -37.75
N ALA A 340 7.35 -23.88 -36.63
CA ALA A 340 7.44 -25.34 -36.66
C ALA A 340 6.19 -26.02 -37.26
N ILE A 341 5.01 -25.42 -37.15
CA ILE A 341 3.78 -25.91 -37.81
C ILE A 341 3.84 -25.65 -39.32
N LEU A 342 4.25 -24.45 -39.73
CA LEU A 342 4.46 -24.07 -41.12
C LEU A 342 5.56 -24.89 -41.76
N GLN A 343 6.71 -25.07 -41.11
CA GLN A 343 7.77 -25.97 -41.58
C GLN A 343 7.27 -27.40 -41.71
N ARG A 344 6.51 -27.94 -40.75
CA ARG A 344 5.89 -29.27 -40.89
C ARG A 344 4.87 -29.33 -42.03
N ALA A 345 4.07 -28.29 -42.24
CA ALA A 345 3.13 -28.21 -43.36
C ALA A 345 3.88 -28.15 -44.71
N GLN A 346 4.96 -27.38 -44.79
CA GLN A 346 5.84 -27.28 -45.94
C GLN A 346 6.53 -28.62 -46.21
N SER A 347 7.13 -29.26 -45.20
CA SER A 347 7.73 -30.59 -45.31
C SER A 347 6.70 -31.65 -45.75
N ARG A 348 5.45 -31.58 -45.27
CA ARG A 348 4.37 -32.46 -45.76
C ARG A 348 4.03 -32.19 -47.24
N LYS A 349 3.93 -30.92 -47.65
CA LYS A 349 3.74 -30.54 -49.05
C LYS A 349 4.90 -31.01 -49.94
N ASP A 350 6.14 -30.79 -49.51
CA ASP A 350 7.32 -31.19 -50.28
C ASP A 350 7.49 -32.71 -50.31
N SER A 351 7.15 -33.42 -49.22
CA SER A 351 7.10 -34.89 -49.20
C SER A 351 5.97 -35.44 -50.08
N SER A 352 4.85 -34.72 -50.20
CA SER A 352 3.75 -35.10 -51.10
C SER A 352 4.06 -34.86 -52.59
N LYS A 353 4.97 -33.93 -52.91
CA LYS A 353 5.48 -33.74 -54.28
C LYS A 353 6.40 -34.87 -54.75
N GLY A 354 6.93 -35.67 -53.83
CA GLY A 354 7.79 -36.83 -54.13
C GLY A 354 7.03 -38.11 -54.48
N ILE A 355 5.70 -38.13 -54.37
CA ILE A 355 4.89 -39.31 -54.75
C ILE A 355 4.39 -39.11 -56.18
N PHE A 356 5.29 -39.30 -57.14
CA PHE A 356 4.91 -39.71 -58.49
C PHE A 356 5.99 -40.60 -59.09
N GLN A 357 5.73 -41.91 -59.08
CA GLN A 357 6.30 -42.84 -60.04
C GLN A 357 5.34 -44.04 -60.17
N GLY A 358 4.44 -43.96 -61.15
CA GLY A 358 3.85 -45.19 -61.71
C GLY A 358 2.40 -45.20 -62.19
N ASP A 359 1.57 -44.17 -62.01
CA ASP A 359 0.18 -44.22 -62.51
C ASP A 359 -0.08 -43.10 -63.55
N PRO A 360 -0.36 -43.41 -64.82
CA PRO A 360 -0.53 -42.41 -65.89
C PRO A 360 -1.82 -41.58 -65.81
N THR A 361 -2.59 -41.69 -64.72
CA THR A 361 -3.81 -40.92 -64.51
C THR A 361 -3.66 -39.96 -63.32
N PRO A 362 -3.64 -38.63 -63.54
CA PRO A 362 -3.68 -37.64 -62.48
C PRO A 362 -4.97 -37.77 -61.65
N ASP A 363 -4.91 -37.47 -60.34
CA ASP A 363 -6.06 -37.31 -59.42
C ASP A 363 -6.95 -38.53 -59.10
N ARG A 364 -6.45 -39.76 -59.28
CA ARG A 364 -7.20 -40.97 -58.90
C ARG A 364 -7.57 -41.04 -57.41
N LEU A 365 -6.72 -40.53 -56.51
CA LEU A 365 -6.97 -40.57 -55.07
C LEU A 365 -8.04 -39.55 -54.63
N GLU A 366 -8.06 -38.36 -55.25
CA GLU A 366 -9.11 -37.35 -55.03
C GLU A 366 -10.47 -37.83 -55.57
N GLN A 367 -10.49 -38.52 -56.71
CA GLN A 367 -11.71 -39.12 -57.27
C GLN A 367 -12.27 -40.26 -56.41
N LEU A 368 -11.41 -41.02 -55.71
CA LEU A 368 -11.84 -42.08 -54.79
C LEU A 368 -12.31 -41.54 -53.43
N GLN A 369 -11.79 -40.39 -53.00
CA GLN A 369 -12.15 -39.76 -51.73
C GLN A 369 -13.38 -38.85 -51.82
N ASN A 370 -13.75 -38.41 -53.03
CA ASN A 370 -15.01 -37.72 -53.32
C ASN A 370 -15.85 -38.53 -54.33
N PRO A 371 -16.58 -39.58 -53.91
CA PRO A 371 -17.60 -40.16 -54.76
C PRO A 371 -18.74 -39.14 -54.88
N ALA A 372 -18.72 -38.33 -55.93
CA ALA A 372 -19.89 -37.59 -56.36
C ALA A 372 -21.03 -38.60 -56.55
N LYS A 373 -22.13 -38.39 -55.82
CA LYS A 373 -23.41 -39.07 -56.03
C LYS A 373 -23.82 -38.86 -57.49
N GLY A 374 -23.78 -39.93 -58.27
CA GLY A 374 -24.34 -39.97 -59.62
C GLY A 374 -25.56 -40.89 -59.64
N ASN A 375 -26.68 -40.29 -60.03
CA ASN A 375 -28.04 -40.80 -60.27
C ASN A 375 -28.96 -41.00 -59.07
#